data_AF-A0A1R4H424-F1
#
_entry.id   AF-A0A1R4H424-F1
#
_cell.length_a   1.000
_cell.length_b   1.000
_cell.length_c   1.000
_cell.angle_alpha   90.00
_cell.angle_beta   90.00
_cell.angle_gamma   90.00
#
_symmetry.space_group_name_H-M   'P 1'
#
loop_
_entity.id
_entity.type
_entity.pdbx_description
1 polymer ?
#
loop_
_entity_poly.entity_id
_entity_poly.type
_entity_poly.pdbx_seq_one_letter_code
_entity_poly.pdbx_strand_id
1 'polypeptide(L)' 'MLDFMLRIFSTVLQMNMRDHHDIPFALPLLFFIFLGFIISITVLKFIDVEETEGSE' A
#
# COMPACT_ATOMS: atom_id res chain seq x y z
N MET A 1 -14.26 2.69 -13.60
CA MET A 1 -14.09 2.29 -12.18
C MET A 1 -12.73 2.73 -11.65
N LEU A 2 -11.63 2.44 -12.36
CA LEU A 2 -10.31 3.03 -12.09
C LEU A 2 -10.32 4.57 -12.06
N ASP A 3 -11.15 5.21 -12.89
CA ASP A 3 -11.30 6.69 -12.90
C ASP A 3 -11.73 7.30 -11.56
N PHE A 4 -12.53 6.58 -10.77
CA PHE A 4 -12.97 7.04 -9.46
C PHE A 4 -11.83 6.94 -8.44
N MET A 5 -11.10 5.82 -8.47
CA MET A 5 -9.90 5.63 -7.65
C MET A 5 -8.86 6.71 -7.98
N LEU A 6 -8.54 6.89 -9.27
CA LEU A 6 -7.56 7.88 -9.72
C LEU A 6 -7.96 9.32 -9.36
N ARG A 7 -9.26 9.65 -9.32
CA ARG A 7 -9.73 10.96 -8.82
C ARG A 7 -9.52 11.14 -7.32
N ILE A 8 -9.76 10.10 -6.52
CA ILE A 8 -9.51 10.16 -5.06
C ILE A 8 -8.02 10.31 -4.81
N PHE A 9 -7.19 9.48 -5.43
CA PHE A 9 -5.74 9.58 -5.30
C PHE A 9 -5.22 10.93 -5.82
N SER A 10 -5.76 11.45 -6.94
CA SER A 10 -5.43 12.78 -7.44
C SER A 10 -5.82 13.90 -6.48
N THR A 11 -6.94 13.77 -5.77
CA THR A 11 -7.38 14.76 -4.76
C THR A 11 -6.54 14.68 -3.48
N VAL A 12 -6.22 13.47 -3.02
CA VAL A 12 -5.44 13.23 -1.79
C VAL A 12 -3.97 13.60 -1.96
N LEU A 13 -3.40 13.29 -3.12
CA LEU A 13 -2.01 13.60 -3.46
C LEU A 13 -1.84 14.95 -4.16
N GLN A 14 -2.94 15.69 -4.39
CA GLN A 14 -2.97 16.95 -5.15
C GLN A 14 -2.28 16.86 -6.52
N MET A 15 -2.28 15.69 -7.15
CA MET A 15 -1.49 15.41 -8.34
C MET A 15 -2.34 14.77 -9.42
N ASN A 16 -2.32 15.33 -10.63
CA ASN A 16 -3.20 14.91 -11.71
C ASN A 16 -2.83 13.53 -12.27
N MET A 17 -3.33 12.48 -11.64
CA MET A 17 -3.06 11.08 -12.03
C MET A 17 -3.65 10.66 -13.39
N ARG A 18 -4.33 11.58 -14.09
CA ARG A 18 -4.83 11.35 -15.44
C ARG A 18 -3.78 11.67 -16.52
N ASP A 19 -2.79 12.50 -16.19
CA ASP A 19 -1.67 12.79 -17.06
C ASP A 19 -0.48 11.90 -16.67
N HIS A 20 -0.10 10.96 -17.54
CA HIS A 20 1.02 10.04 -17.27
C HIS A 20 2.33 10.81 -17.07
N HIS A 21 2.45 12.01 -17.64
CA HIS A 21 3.64 12.85 -17.54
C HIS A 21 3.83 13.48 -16.15
N ASP A 22 2.76 13.55 -15.36
CA ASP A 22 2.74 14.07 -13.99
C ASP A 22 2.68 12.95 -12.94
N ILE A 23 2.67 11.66 -13.31
CA ILE A 23 2.78 10.57 -12.33
C ILE A 23 4.25 10.45 -11.96
N PRO A 24 4.69 10.91 -10.78
CA PRO A 24 6.06 10.76 -10.40
C PRO A 24 6.27 9.27 -10.14
N PHE A 25 7.32 8.72 -10.75
CA PHE A 25 7.74 7.31 -10.60
C PHE A 25 7.79 6.85 -9.13
N ALA A 26 7.95 7.79 -8.19
CA ALA A 26 7.92 7.57 -6.76
C ALA A 26 6.57 7.05 -6.21
N LEU A 27 5.40 7.34 -6.80
CA LEU A 27 4.12 6.93 -6.21
C LEU A 27 3.86 5.43 -6.29
N PRO A 28 4.02 4.76 -7.46
CA PRO A 28 4.00 3.30 -7.49
C PRO A 28 5.07 2.69 -6.61
N LEU A 29 6.29 3.25 -6.60
CA LEU A 29 7.41 2.74 -5.79
C LEU A 29 7.11 2.79 -4.28
N LEU A 30 6.60 3.93 -3.78
CA LEU A 30 6.24 4.12 -2.38
C LEU A 30 5.07 3.21 -1.99
N PHE A 31 4.10 3.03 -2.88
CA PHE A 31 3.02 2.07 -2.68
C PHE A 31 3.53 0.63 -2.55
N PHE A 32 4.48 0.20 -3.39
CA PHE A 32 5.09 -1.12 -3.29
C PHE A 32 5.86 -1.32 -1.99
N ILE A 33 6.64 -0.32 -1.55
CA ILE A 33 7.38 -0.37 -0.27
C ILE A 33 6.39 -0.45 0.90
N PHE A 34 5.33 0.36 0.88
CA PHE A 34 4.30 0.37 1.92
C PHE A 34 3.53 -0.97 1.98
N LEU A 35 3.16 -1.52 0.82
CA LEU A 35 2.48 -2.81 0.73
C LEU A 35 3.39 -3.94 1.26
N GLY A 36 4.67 -3.95 0.87
CA GLY A 36 5.65 -4.92 1.36
C GLY A 36 5.84 -4.87 2.88
N PHE A 37 5.85 -3.65 3.45
CA PHE A 37 5.92 -3.46 4.89
C PHE A 37 4.70 -4.02 5.62
N ILE A 38 3.49 -3.74 5.12
CA ILE A 38 2.24 -4.29 5.70
C ILE A 38 2.24 -5.81 5.66
N ILE A 39 2.61 -6.41 4.52
CA ILE A 39 2.66 -7.86 4.37
C ILE A 39 3.66 -8.47 5.35
N SER A 40 4.88 -7.90 5.45
CA SER A 40 5.91 -8.40 6.37
C SER A 40 5.45 -8.34 7.83
N ILE A 41 4.85 -7.23 8.26
CA ILE A 41 4.29 -7.12 9.62
C ILE A 41 3.15 -8.12 9.85
N THR A 42 2.29 -8.30 8.86
CA THR A 42 1.16 -9.24 8.96
C THR A 42 1.65 -10.68 9.13
N VAL A 43 2.66 -11.09 8.37
CA VAL A 43 3.27 -12.42 8.48
C VAL A 43 3.94 -12.60 9.84
N LEU A 44 4.72 -11.62 10.31
CA LEU A 44 5.35 -11.67 11.62
C LEU A 44 4.31 -11.80 12.75
N LYS A 45 3.22 -11.03 12.67
CA LYS A 45 2.11 -11.16 13.62
C LYS A 45 1.43 -12.53 13.58
N PHE A 46 1.32 -13.15 12.41
CA PHE A 46 0.68 -14.45 12.29
C PHE A 46 1.52 -15.54 12.95
N ILE A 47 2.85 -15.49 12.79
CA ILE A 47 3.80 -16.40 13.45
C ILE A 47 3.76 -16.23 14.98
N ASP A 48 3.76 -14.98 15.45
CA ASP A 48 3.69 -14.65 16.89
C ASP A 48 2.38 -15.15 17.54
N VAL A 49 1.27 -15.09 16.80
CA VAL A 49 -0.02 -15.65 17.23
C VAL A 49 0.04 -17.19 17.33
N GLU A 50 0.63 -17.89 16.36
CA GLU A 50 0.77 -19.36 16.43
C GLU A 50 1.67 -19.83 17.58
N GLU A 51 2.75 -19.10 17.90
CA GLU A 51 3.64 -19.43 19.03
C GLU A 51 2.94 -19.25 20.39
N THR A 52 2.08 -18.25 20.49
CA THR A 52 1.31 -17.95 21.70
C THR A 52 0.16 -18.93 21.91
N GLU A 53 -0.52 -19.37 20.84
CA GLU A 53 -1.62 -20.35 20.93
C GLU A 53 -1.15 -21.81 21.09
N GLY A 54 0.11 -22.12 20.74
CA GLY A 54 0.70 -23.46 20.89
C GLY A 54 1.41 -23.71 22.23
N SER A 55 1.47 -22.71 23.12
CA SER A 55 2.18 -22.78 24.41
C SER A 55 1.24 -22.85 25.63
N GLU A 56 -0.05 -23.13 25.42
CA GLU A 56 -1.01 -23.49 26.48
C GLU A 56 -1.30 -25.00 26.52
#